data_AF-A0A448XRD7-F1
#
_entry.id   AF-A0A448XRD7-F1
#
_cell.length_a   1.000
_cell.length_b   1.000
_cell.length_c   1.000
_cell.angle_alpha   90.00
_cell.angle_beta   90.00
_cell.angle_gamma   90.00
#
_symmetry.space_group_name_H-M   'P 1'
#
loop_
_entity.id
_entity.type
_entity.pdbx_description
1 polymer ?
#
loop_
_entity_poly.entity_id
_entity_poly.type
_entity_poly.pdbx_seq_one_letter_code
_entity_poly.pdbx_strand_id
1 'polypeptide(L)'
;MEPLAASGLRSIRFSREVPYIRGIISNNMNEQAFELIRTNCLENNVTNVTPTCSDALALMHRFSEAKSKSHVVDLDPYRSAAVLLDAAVQILYENGLLCVTCTDMGVLCGVAPGASMGKYGSISVKCSGMHEQVMSCKMMIGRLCYCILSSVHFESYLMIHFIISARDYSLSSIIKIFMTINKLLSCTYRMFYFPA
;
A
#
# COMPACT_ATOMS: atom_id res chain seq x y z
N MET A 1 -3.03 -9.70 -0.88
CA MET A 1 -1.70 -9.94 -1.44
C MET A 1 -0.70 -9.10 -0.66
N GLU A 2 0.41 -9.71 -0.30
CA GLU A 2 1.57 -9.06 0.32
C GLU A 2 2.79 -9.23 -0.62
N PRO A 3 3.08 -8.24 -1.49
CA PRO A 3 4.15 -8.37 -2.49
C PRO A 3 5.58 -8.38 -1.90
N LEU A 4 5.74 -7.92 -0.67
CA LEU A 4 7.02 -7.66 0.01
C LEU A 4 7.01 -8.27 1.42
N ALA A 5 6.86 -9.59 1.50
CA ALA A 5 6.47 -10.25 2.73
C ALA A 5 7.60 -10.51 3.73
N ALA A 6 8.87 -10.29 3.38
CA ALA A 6 10.03 -10.69 4.19
C ALA A 6 9.89 -12.15 4.70
N SER A 7 9.70 -12.36 6.00
CA SER A 7 9.49 -13.67 6.61
C SER A 7 8.06 -14.24 6.48
N GLY A 8 7.11 -13.47 5.94
CA GLY A 8 5.71 -13.85 5.79
C GLY A 8 4.87 -13.66 7.05
N LEU A 9 5.44 -13.05 8.10
CA LEU A 9 4.78 -12.91 9.40
C LEU A 9 3.40 -12.24 9.28
N ARG A 10 3.28 -11.20 8.46
CA ARG A 10 2.02 -10.47 8.31
C ARG A 10 0.98 -11.31 7.57
N SER A 11 1.35 -11.97 6.48
CA SER A 11 0.49 -12.95 5.80
C SER A 11 0.01 -14.06 6.74
N ILE A 12 0.89 -14.60 7.59
CA ILE A 12 0.53 -15.61 8.60
C ILE A 12 -0.45 -15.04 9.63
N ARG A 13 -0.20 -13.83 10.14
CA ARG A 13 -1.11 -13.17 11.08
C ARG A 13 -2.47 -12.89 10.45
N PHE A 14 -2.51 -12.38 9.22
CA PHE A 14 -3.75 -12.20 8.48
C PHE A 14 -4.53 -13.50 8.36
N SER A 15 -3.86 -14.61 8.01
CA SER A 15 -4.48 -15.93 7.95
C SER A 15 -5.13 -16.36 9.28
N ARG A 16 -4.46 -16.11 10.42
CA ARG A 16 -4.90 -16.58 11.74
C ARG A 16 -5.87 -15.65 12.45
N GLU A 17 -5.69 -14.35 12.31
CA GLU A 17 -6.36 -13.33 13.11
C GLU A 17 -7.56 -12.71 12.39
N VAL A 18 -7.60 -12.77 11.05
CA VAL A 18 -8.69 -12.17 10.26
C VAL A 18 -9.60 -13.27 9.72
N PRO A 19 -10.89 -13.30 10.11
CA PRO A 19 -11.81 -14.31 9.65
C PRO A 19 -12.11 -14.16 8.15
N TYR A 20 -12.53 -15.26 7.51
CA TYR A 20 -12.98 -15.32 6.12
C TYR A 20 -11.94 -15.05 5.02
N ILE A 21 -10.65 -15.01 5.35
CA ILE A 21 -9.60 -14.94 4.33
C ILE A 21 -9.48 -16.29 3.59
N ARG A 22 -9.84 -16.27 2.30
CA ARG A 22 -9.77 -17.45 1.42
C ARG A 22 -8.34 -17.84 1.04
N GLY A 23 -7.47 -16.85 0.83
CA GLY A 23 -6.13 -17.07 0.33
C GLY A 23 -5.29 -15.81 0.38
N ILE A 24 -4.01 -15.97 0.68
CA ILE A 24 -3.03 -14.88 0.76
C ILE A 24 -1.83 -15.26 -0.09
N ILE A 25 -1.47 -14.40 -1.04
CA ILE A 25 -0.21 -14.52 -1.77
C ILE A 25 0.83 -13.73 -0.99
N SER A 26 1.87 -14.42 -0.54
CA SER A 26 2.98 -13.89 0.25
C SER A 26 4.26 -13.99 -0.59
N ASN A 27 4.73 -12.85 -1.11
CA ASN A 27 5.82 -12.82 -2.07
C ASN A 27 7.11 -12.24 -1.49
N ASN A 28 8.25 -12.74 -1.95
CA ASN A 28 9.53 -12.06 -1.81
C ASN A 28 10.41 -12.29 -3.04
N MET A 29 11.36 -11.40 -3.32
CA MET A 29 12.34 -11.59 -4.39
C MET A 29 13.53 -12.47 -3.97
N ASN A 30 13.79 -12.58 -2.66
CA ASN A 30 14.88 -13.39 -2.12
C ASN A 30 14.40 -14.83 -1.88
N GLU A 31 15.11 -15.80 -2.45
CA GLU A 31 14.84 -17.24 -2.29
C GLU A 31 14.92 -17.70 -0.83
N GLN A 32 15.84 -17.15 -0.03
CA GLN A 32 15.92 -17.43 1.40
C GLN A 32 14.66 -16.97 2.14
N ALA A 33 14.12 -15.80 1.76
CA ALA A 33 12.89 -15.28 2.33
C ALA A 33 11.68 -16.12 1.91
N PHE A 34 11.66 -16.62 0.67
CA PHE A 34 10.65 -17.58 0.21
C PHE A 34 10.64 -18.86 1.06
N GLU A 35 11.81 -19.48 1.31
CA GLU A 35 11.92 -20.66 2.17
C GLU A 35 11.54 -20.38 3.62
N LEU A 36 11.86 -19.18 4.13
CA LEU A 36 11.41 -18.74 5.45
C LEU A 36 9.88 -18.62 5.52
N ILE A 37 9.23 -18.00 4.52
CA ILE A 37 7.77 -17.92 4.45
C ILE A 37 7.17 -19.32 4.47
N ARG A 38 7.71 -20.24 3.67
CA ARG A 38 7.25 -21.64 3.60
C ARG A 38 7.37 -22.34 4.95
N THR A 39 8.53 -22.24 5.59
CA THR A 39 8.80 -22.85 6.90
C THR A 39 7.87 -22.27 7.97
N ASN A 40 7.74 -20.94 8.02
CA ASN A 40 6.87 -20.27 8.98
C ASN A 40 5.39 -20.64 8.79
N CYS A 41 4.93 -20.83 7.55
CA CYS A 41 3.57 -21.30 7.29
C CYS A 41 3.34 -22.71 7.83
N LEU A 42 4.32 -23.62 7.65
CA LEU A 42 4.27 -24.98 8.18
C LEU A 42 4.26 -24.98 9.72
N GLU A 43 5.17 -24.25 10.35
CA GLU A 43 5.25 -24.15 11.82
C GLU A 43 3.99 -23.55 12.45
N ASN A 44 3.30 -22.66 11.74
CA ASN A 44 2.06 -22.04 12.19
C ASN A 44 0.79 -22.78 11.76
N ASN A 45 0.91 -23.92 11.08
CA ASN A 45 -0.21 -24.70 10.54
C ASN A 45 -1.15 -23.88 9.64
N VAL A 46 -0.58 -23.01 8.81
CA VAL A 46 -1.33 -22.13 7.90
C VAL A 46 -1.33 -22.71 6.49
N THR A 47 -2.52 -22.96 5.94
CA THR A 47 -2.71 -23.60 4.62
C THR A 47 -3.23 -22.67 3.54
N ASN A 48 -3.78 -21.51 3.90
CA ASN A 48 -4.32 -20.52 2.97
C ASN A 48 -3.29 -19.43 2.58
N VAL A 49 -2.00 -19.61 2.91
CA VAL A 49 -0.92 -18.72 2.45
C VAL A 49 -0.13 -19.44 1.35
N THR A 50 -0.06 -18.81 0.17
CA THR A 50 0.73 -19.26 -0.97
C THR A 50 2.01 -18.44 -1.04
N PRO A 51 3.18 -19.03 -0.69
CA PRO A 51 4.47 -18.38 -0.87
C PRO A 51 4.82 -18.27 -2.35
N THR A 52 5.41 -17.16 -2.77
CA THR A 52 5.93 -16.96 -4.13
C THR A 52 7.30 -16.29 -4.12
N CYS A 53 8.16 -16.65 -5.09
CA CYS A 53 9.48 -16.04 -5.27
C CYS A 53 9.52 -15.25 -6.59
N SER A 54 9.37 -13.93 -6.51
CA SER A 54 9.41 -13.05 -7.69
C SER A 54 9.61 -11.58 -7.31
N ASP A 55 10.04 -10.77 -8.29
CA ASP A 55 9.99 -9.32 -8.15
C ASP A 55 8.54 -8.84 -7.94
N ALA A 56 8.33 -7.94 -6.98
CA ALA A 56 7.01 -7.50 -6.58
C ALA A 56 6.25 -6.79 -7.72
N LEU A 57 6.95 -5.97 -8.53
CA LEU A 57 6.35 -5.26 -9.65
C LEU A 57 5.98 -6.25 -10.77
N ALA A 58 6.90 -7.16 -11.10
CA ALA A 58 6.65 -8.22 -12.08
C ALA A 58 5.47 -9.13 -11.68
N LEU A 59 5.36 -9.49 -10.40
CA LEU A 59 4.23 -10.27 -9.88
C LEU A 59 2.90 -9.54 -10.10
N MET A 60 2.83 -8.26 -9.71
CA MET A 60 1.60 -7.49 -9.85
C MET A 60 1.23 -7.28 -11.33
N HIS A 61 2.19 -7.05 -12.22
CA HIS A 61 1.91 -6.98 -13.65
C HIS A 61 1.38 -8.30 -14.21
N ARG A 62 1.95 -9.45 -13.83
CA ARG A 62 1.42 -10.76 -14.23
C ARG A 62 -0.02 -10.96 -13.74
N PHE A 63 -0.35 -10.49 -12.54
CA PHE A 63 -1.72 -10.52 -12.02
C PHE A 63 -2.67 -9.64 -12.86
N SER A 64 -2.21 -8.43 -13.22
CA SER A 64 -2.95 -7.50 -14.08
C SER A 64 -3.21 -8.11 -15.47
N GLU A 65 -2.18 -8.69 -16.10
CA GLU A 65 -2.26 -9.39 -17.40
C GLU A 65 -3.20 -10.60 -17.35
N ALA A 66 -3.13 -11.39 -16.28
CA ALA A 66 -4.02 -12.52 -16.03
C ALA A 66 -5.45 -12.10 -15.63
N LYS A 67 -5.77 -10.79 -15.64
CA LYS A 67 -7.04 -10.21 -15.16
C LYS A 67 -7.43 -10.68 -13.75
N SER A 68 -6.44 -11.03 -12.96
CA SER A 68 -6.59 -11.50 -11.60
C SER A 68 -6.49 -10.33 -10.64
N LYS A 69 -7.49 -10.16 -9.79
CA LYS A 69 -7.56 -9.06 -8.83
C LYS A 69 -7.45 -9.53 -7.39
N SER A 70 -6.98 -8.64 -6.52
CA SER A 70 -6.82 -8.81 -5.08
C SER A 70 -7.78 -7.89 -4.32
N HIS A 71 -8.43 -8.43 -3.30
CA HIS A 71 -9.36 -7.66 -2.46
C HIS A 71 -8.62 -6.73 -1.50
N VAL A 72 -7.44 -7.17 -1.06
CA VAL A 72 -6.54 -6.41 -0.20
C VAL A 72 -5.14 -6.48 -0.78
N VAL A 73 -4.46 -5.35 -0.89
CA VAL A 73 -3.05 -5.26 -1.27
C VAL A 73 -2.31 -4.50 -0.17
N ASP A 74 -1.28 -5.12 0.40
CA ASP A 74 -0.46 -4.49 1.43
C ASP A 74 0.97 -4.29 0.93
N LEU A 75 1.30 -3.02 0.66
CA LEU A 75 2.61 -2.57 0.22
C LEU A 75 3.41 -2.09 1.42
N ASP A 76 4.45 -2.83 1.77
CA ASP A 76 5.37 -2.46 2.85
C ASP A 76 6.83 -2.47 2.40
N PRO A 77 7.21 -1.55 1.50
CA PRO A 77 8.58 -1.45 1.01
C PRO A 77 9.49 -0.77 2.02
N TYR A 78 10.76 -1.15 1.94
CA TYR A 78 11.80 -0.34 2.54
C TYR A 78 11.92 0.99 1.78
N ARG A 79 11.74 2.10 2.50
CA ARG A 79 11.69 3.48 2.00
C ARG A 79 10.38 3.84 1.29
N SER A 80 10.32 3.71 -0.03
CA SER A 80 9.28 4.33 -0.86
C SER A 80 8.44 3.30 -1.61
N ALA A 81 7.11 3.46 -1.56
CA ALA A 81 6.16 2.67 -2.32
C ALA A 81 5.86 3.22 -3.71
N ALA A 82 6.40 4.38 -4.09
CA ALA A 82 6.00 5.13 -5.29
C ALA A 82 6.01 4.31 -6.60
N VAL A 83 6.98 3.39 -6.74
CA VAL A 83 7.15 2.54 -7.93
C VAL A 83 6.10 1.43 -8.00
N LEU A 84 5.56 1.00 -6.86
CA LEU A 84 4.63 -0.12 -6.75
C LEU A 84 3.16 0.32 -6.80
N LEU A 85 2.90 1.61 -6.57
CA LEU A 85 1.53 2.14 -6.46
C LEU A 85 0.70 1.89 -7.72
N ASP A 86 1.24 2.12 -8.91
CA ASP A 86 0.48 1.95 -10.15
C ASP A 86 0.06 0.50 -10.36
N ALA A 87 1.00 -0.43 -10.28
CA ALA A 87 0.70 -1.86 -10.40
C ALA A 87 -0.27 -2.35 -9.30
N ALA A 88 -0.14 -1.85 -8.08
CA ALA A 88 -1.05 -2.19 -6.98
C ALA A 88 -2.49 -1.71 -7.22
N VAL A 89 -2.66 -0.51 -7.78
CA VAL A 89 -3.99 0.02 -8.14
C VAL A 89 -4.63 -0.83 -9.22
N GLN A 90 -3.86 -1.29 -10.22
CA GLN A 90 -4.38 -2.10 -11.33
C GLN A 90 -4.91 -3.47 -10.88
N ILE A 91 -4.22 -4.12 -9.94
CA ILE A 91 -4.64 -5.43 -9.43
C ILE A 91 -5.68 -5.37 -8.32
N LEU A 92 -6.06 -4.18 -7.84
CA LEU A 92 -7.04 -4.06 -6.77
C LEU A 92 -8.45 -4.28 -7.29
N TYR A 93 -9.26 -5.05 -6.54
CA TYR A 93 -10.70 -5.12 -6.78
C TYR A 93 -11.36 -3.76 -6.54
N GLU A 94 -12.50 -3.54 -7.20
CA GLU A 94 -13.36 -2.40 -6.89
C GLU A 94 -13.81 -2.51 -5.42
N ASN A 95 -13.72 -1.40 -4.69
CA ASN A 95 -13.95 -1.34 -3.25
C ASN A 95 -12.95 -2.18 -2.43
N GLY A 96 -11.82 -2.56 -3.02
CA GLY A 96 -10.72 -3.24 -2.34
C GLY A 96 -9.93 -2.32 -1.41
N LEU A 97 -9.23 -2.90 -0.44
CA LEU A 97 -8.41 -2.19 0.53
C LEU A 97 -6.95 -2.16 0.06
N LEU A 98 -6.42 -0.97 -0.15
CA LEU A 98 -5.00 -0.74 -0.35
C LEU A 98 -4.38 -0.25 0.96
N CYS A 99 -3.31 -0.91 1.38
CA CYS A 99 -2.51 -0.55 2.54
C CYS A 99 -1.12 -0.18 2.03
N VAL A 100 -0.64 1.03 2.35
CA VAL A 100 0.68 1.50 1.89
C VAL A 100 1.46 2.00 3.08
N THR A 101 2.64 1.42 3.30
CA THR A 101 3.64 1.92 4.22
C THR A 101 4.68 2.75 3.47
N CYS A 102 5.11 3.87 4.03
CA CYS A 102 6.31 4.58 3.63
C CYS A 102 7.18 4.89 4.83
N THR A 103 8.49 4.66 4.66
CA THR A 103 9.54 4.96 5.65
C THR A 103 10.55 5.98 5.11
N ASP A 104 10.35 6.48 3.89
CA ASP A 104 11.20 7.49 3.23
C ASP A 104 10.98 8.92 3.76
N MET A 105 11.12 9.10 5.07
CA MET A 105 10.91 10.42 5.69
C MET A 105 11.94 11.44 5.21
N GLY A 106 13.20 11.06 4.95
CA GLY A 106 14.17 12.03 4.41
C GLY A 106 13.67 12.74 3.14
N VAL A 107 13.04 11.99 2.22
CA VAL A 107 12.47 12.57 1.00
C VAL A 107 11.15 13.29 1.28
N LEU A 108 10.27 12.67 2.06
CA LEU A 108 8.94 13.21 2.36
C LEU A 108 8.98 14.49 3.22
N CYS A 109 10.09 14.73 3.91
CA CYS A 109 10.29 15.84 4.84
C CYS A 109 11.20 16.95 4.31
N GLY A 110 11.52 16.91 3.01
CA GLY A 110 12.18 18.02 2.32
C GLY A 110 13.70 18.05 2.47
N VAL A 111 14.35 16.96 2.85
CA VAL A 111 15.82 16.86 2.81
C VAL A 111 16.31 16.82 1.36
N ALA A 112 15.56 16.16 0.47
CA ALA A 112 15.92 15.99 -0.94
C ALA A 112 14.74 16.36 -1.88
N PRO A 113 14.58 17.65 -2.25
CA PRO A 113 13.44 18.10 -3.05
C PRO A 113 13.38 17.45 -4.43
N GLY A 114 14.51 17.22 -5.11
CA GLY A 114 14.55 16.53 -6.39
C GLY A 114 14.04 15.08 -6.32
N ALA A 115 14.40 14.36 -5.26
CA ALA A 115 13.89 13.00 -5.02
C ALA A 115 12.39 13.01 -4.69
N SER A 116 11.91 14.04 -3.99
CA SER A 116 10.50 14.18 -3.65
C SER A 116 9.64 14.40 -4.89
N MET A 117 10.11 15.24 -5.82
CA MET A 117 9.46 15.45 -7.11
C MET A 117 9.46 14.18 -7.96
N GLY A 118 10.60 13.50 -8.08
CA GLY A 118 10.70 12.28 -8.91
C GLY A 118 9.82 11.13 -8.41
N LYS A 119 9.76 10.91 -7.09
CA LYS A 119 8.99 9.81 -6.50
C LYS A 119 7.51 10.14 -6.33
N TYR A 120 7.19 11.33 -5.81
CA TYR A 120 5.84 11.68 -5.38
C TYR A 120 5.17 12.76 -6.24
N GLY A 121 5.84 13.28 -7.27
CA GLY A 121 5.30 14.33 -8.14
C GLY A 121 5.05 15.66 -7.43
N SER A 122 5.67 15.86 -6.27
CA SER A 122 5.47 17.03 -5.41
C SER A 122 6.77 17.40 -4.69
N ILE A 123 6.93 18.69 -4.38
CA ILE A 123 8.10 19.18 -3.64
C ILE A 123 7.74 19.22 -2.16
N SER A 124 8.54 18.54 -1.34
CA SER A 124 8.39 18.64 0.12
C SER A 124 8.99 19.94 0.65
N VAL A 125 8.25 20.61 1.52
CA VAL A 125 8.73 21.77 2.28
C VAL A 125 9.17 21.29 3.65
N LYS A 126 10.41 21.62 4.02
CA LYS A 126 10.95 21.30 5.34
C LYS A 126 10.16 22.05 6.41
N CYS A 127 9.43 21.31 7.24
CA CYS A 127 8.65 21.83 8.37
C CYS A 127 9.10 21.13 9.66
N SER A 128 8.95 21.78 10.80
CA SER A 128 9.31 21.21 12.10
C SER A 128 8.15 20.44 12.75
N GLY A 129 8.49 19.40 13.51
CA GLY A 129 7.54 18.72 14.42
C GLY A 129 6.51 17.85 13.70
N MET A 130 5.23 18.00 14.06
CA MET A 130 4.13 17.19 13.53
C MET A 130 3.73 17.58 12.09
N HIS A 131 4.04 18.81 11.67
CA HIS A 131 3.71 19.30 10.32
C HIS A 131 4.47 18.54 9.22
N GLU A 132 5.64 18.02 9.56
CA GLU A 132 6.45 17.16 8.71
C GLU A 132 5.68 15.89 8.30
N GLN A 133 5.10 15.18 9.26
CA GLN A 133 4.32 13.96 9.03
C GLN A 133 3.05 14.23 8.20
N VAL A 134 2.40 15.38 8.43
CA VAL A 134 1.21 15.77 7.66
C VAL A 134 1.56 16.03 6.19
N MET A 135 2.68 16.71 5.92
CA MET A 135 3.12 16.93 4.53
C MET A 135 3.50 15.62 3.84
N SER A 136 4.20 14.73 4.55
CA SER A 136 4.50 13.39 4.05
C SER A 136 3.24 12.63 3.63
N CYS A 137 2.18 12.68 4.45
CA CYS A 137 0.89 12.06 4.13
C CYS A 137 0.25 12.70 2.89
N LYS A 138 0.20 14.04 2.82
CA LYS A 138 -0.38 14.78 1.69
C LYS A 138 0.31 14.44 0.37
N MET A 139 1.64 14.37 0.36
CA MET A 139 2.41 14.00 -0.82
C MET A 139 2.12 12.57 -1.29
N MET A 140 2.05 11.62 -0.35
CA MET A 140 1.72 10.24 -0.68
C MET A 140 0.29 10.11 -1.23
N ILE A 141 -0.68 10.76 -0.59
CA ILE A 141 -2.06 10.80 -1.07
C ILE A 141 -2.13 11.43 -2.46
N GLY A 142 -1.42 12.55 -2.67
CA GLY A 142 -1.34 13.21 -3.98
C GLY A 142 -0.79 12.31 -5.08
N ARG A 143 0.32 11.59 -4.81
CA ARG A 143 0.89 10.62 -5.74
C ARG A 143 -0.08 9.49 -6.08
N LEU A 144 -0.78 8.99 -5.08
CA LEU A 144 -1.76 7.94 -5.29
C LEU A 144 -2.95 8.45 -6.10
N CYS A 145 -3.50 9.63 -5.80
CA CYS A 145 -4.56 10.23 -6.58
C CYS A 145 -4.15 10.36 -8.06
N TYR A 146 -2.90 10.75 -8.32
CA TYR A 146 -2.35 10.77 -9.67
C TYR A 146 -2.33 9.37 -10.31
N CYS A 147 -1.86 8.33 -9.61
CA CYS A 147 -1.90 6.96 -10.10
C CYS A 147 -3.33 6.47 -10.39
N ILE A 148 -4.31 6.81 -9.56
CA ILE A 148 -5.70 6.44 -9.79
C ILE A 148 -6.25 7.12 -11.04
N LEU A 149 -5.98 8.41 -11.21
CA LEU A 149 -6.39 9.18 -12.38
C LEU A 149 -5.74 8.68 -13.67
N SER A 150 -4.49 8.21 -13.61
CA SER A 150 -3.82 7.64 -14.78
C SER A 150 -4.29 6.23 -15.13
N SER A 151 -4.64 5.41 -14.14
CA SER A 151 -4.82 3.97 -14.30
C SER A 151 -6.29 3.54 -14.33
N VAL A 152 -7.21 4.32 -13.74
CA VAL A 152 -8.65 4.04 -13.69
C VAL A 152 -9.38 5.15 -14.47
N HIS A 153 -10.29 4.79 -15.37
CA HIS A 153 -11.14 5.77 -16.06
C HIS A 153 -11.81 6.72 -15.06
N PHE A 154 -11.97 7.99 -15.48
CA PHE A 154 -12.32 9.24 -14.77
C PHE A 154 -13.39 9.24 -13.64
N GLU A 155 -13.98 8.10 -13.30
CA GLU A 155 -15.13 7.94 -12.40
C GLU A 155 -14.80 7.15 -11.13
N SER A 156 -13.66 7.41 -10.49
CA SER A 156 -13.30 6.78 -9.22
C SER A 156 -12.93 7.80 -8.16
N TYR A 157 -13.31 7.53 -6.91
CA TYR A 157 -12.90 8.34 -5.76
C TYR A 157 -12.14 7.49 -4.74
N LEU A 158 -11.17 8.14 -4.11
CA LEU A 158 -10.38 7.57 -3.04
C LEU A 158 -11.06 7.86 -1.70
N MET A 159 -11.37 6.81 -0.94
CA MET A 159 -11.77 6.92 0.45
C MET A 159 -10.57 6.56 1.34
N ILE A 160 -10.12 7.50 2.16
CA ILE A 160 -9.08 7.25 3.17
C ILE A 160 -9.79 6.84 4.47
N HIS A 161 -9.47 5.66 4.98
CA HIS A 161 -10.04 5.18 6.24
C HIS A 161 -9.19 5.63 7.43
N PHE A 162 -7.90 5.31 7.39
CA PHE A 162 -6.98 5.59 8.49
C PHE A 162 -5.60 5.96 7.97
N ILE A 163 -4.99 6.91 8.66
CA ILE A 163 -3.57 7.24 8.52
C ILE A 163 -2.94 7.00 9.88
N ILE A 164 -2.02 6.05 9.95
CA ILE A 164 -1.25 5.77 11.14
C ILE A 164 0.14 6.33 10.92
N SER A 165 0.55 7.25 11.78
CA SER A 165 1.93 7.69 11.87
C SER A 165 2.51 7.22 13.19
N ALA A 166 3.54 6.38 13.11
CA ALA A 166 4.32 5.94 14.25
C ALA A 166 5.73 6.51 14.13
N ARG A 167 6.32 6.92 15.25
CA ARG A 167 7.71 7.38 15.30
C ARG A 167 8.46 6.41 16.23
N ASP A 168 9.39 5.65 15.68
CA ASP A 168 10.24 4.77 16.48
C ASP A 168 11.31 5.58 17.23
N TYR A 169 11.78 5.04 18.35
CA TYR A 169 12.85 5.60 19.18
C TYR A 169 14.17 5.83 18.41
N SER A 170 14.33 5.20 17.25
CA SER A 170 15.47 5.33 16.31
C SER A 170 15.25 6.40 15.21
N LEU A 171 14.35 7.36 15.42
CA LEU A 171 14.04 8.49 14.51
C LEU A 171 13.42 8.11 13.15
N SER A 172 13.22 6.82 12.87
CA SER A 172 12.50 6.39 11.68
C SER A 172 10.99 6.54 11.92
N SER A 173 10.35 7.49 11.24
CA SER A 173 8.89 7.58 11.26
C SER A 173 8.31 6.70 10.16
N ILE A 174 7.28 5.94 10.52
CA ILE A 174 6.54 5.05 9.63
C ILE A 174 5.17 5.67 9.41
N ILE A 175 4.78 5.83 8.15
CA ILE A 175 3.42 6.25 7.79
C ILE A 175 2.76 5.08 7.08
N LYS A 176 1.64 4.60 7.62
CA LYS A 176 0.80 3.61 6.98
C LYS A 176 -0.57 4.21 6.67
N ILE A 177 -0.97 4.17 5.40
CA ILE A 177 -2.27 4.65 4.96
C ILE A 177 -3.13 3.46 4.52
N PHE A 178 -4.36 3.43 5.04
CA PHE A 178 -5.40 2.47 4.70
C PHE A 178 -6.48 3.19 3.90
N MET A 179 -6.79 2.67 2.72
CA MET A 179 -7.65 3.37 1.76
C MET A 179 -8.42 2.37 0.90
N THR A 180 -9.56 2.82 0.38
CA THR A 180 -10.38 2.08 -0.58
C THR A 180 -10.58 2.90 -1.83
N ILE A 181 -10.50 2.25 -3.00
CA ILE A 181 -10.77 2.86 -4.29
C ILE A 181 -12.17 2.42 -4.72
N ASN A 182 -13.09 3.38 -4.81
CA ASN A 182 -14.49 3.14 -5.17
C ASN A 182 -14.79 3.79 -6.52
N LYS A 183 -15.65 3.15 -7.32
CA LYS A 183 -16.24 3.82 -8.48
C LYS A 183 -17.39 4.72 -8.05
N LEU A 184 -17.53 5.86 -8.73
CA LEU A 184 -18.75 6.65 -8.69
C LEU A 184 -19.87 5.84 -9.36
N LEU A 185 -20.64 5.09 -8.56
CA LEU A 185 -21.93 4.59 -9.01
C LEU A 185 -22.82 5.80 -9.31
N SER A 186 -23.20 5.99 -10.57
CA SER A 186 -24.20 6.94 -11.09
C SER A 186 -24.70 7.97 -10.07
N CYS A 187 -24.18 9.20 -10.15
CA CYS A 187 -24.59 10.40 -9.41
C CYS A 187 -26.01 10.31 -8.81
N THR A 188 -26.12 9.82 -7.58
CA THR A 188 -27.18 10.26 -6.67
C THR A 188 -26.51 11.21 -5.71
N TYR A 189 -26.61 12.50 -6.02
CA TYR A 189 -26.15 13.60 -5.17
C TYR A 189 -26.81 13.50 -3.79
N ARG A 190 -26.21 12.78 -2.84
CA ARG A 190 -26.46 12.99 -1.42
C ARG A 190 -25.47 14.04 -0.93
N MET A 191 -25.83 15.29 -1.19
CA MET A 191 -25.23 16.45 -0.57
C MET A 191 -25.53 16.33 0.94
N PHE A 192 -24.52 16.00 1.75
CA PHE A 192 -24.62 16.09 3.20
C PHE A 192 -24.70 17.58 3.56
N TYR A 193 -25.92 18.10 3.67
CA TYR A 193 -26.18 19.34 4.39
C TYR A 193 -25.91 19.07 5.86
N PHE A 194 -24.85 19.67 6.40
CA PHE A 194 -24.78 19.90 7.84
C PHE A 194 -25.67 21.12 8.14
N PRO A 195 -26.79 20.98 8.88
CA PRO A 195 -27.48 22.14 9.40
C PRO A 195 -26.57 22.87 10.40
N ALA A 196 -26.63 24.20 10.33
CA ALA A 196 -25.84 25.14 11.12
C ALA A 196 -26.08 25.01 12.63
#